data_AF-A0A0H3AID7-F1
#
_entry.id   AF-A0A0H3AID7-F1
#
_cell.length_a   1.000
_cell.length_b   1.000
_cell.length_c   1.000
_cell.angle_alpha   90.00
_cell.angle_beta   90.00
_cell.angle_gamma   90.00
#
_symmetry.space_group_name_H-M   'P 1'
#
loop_
_entity.id
_entity.type
_entity.pdbx_description
1 polymer ?
#
loop_
_entity_poly.entity_id
_entity_poly.type
_entity_poly.pdbx_seq_one_letter_code
_entity_poly.pdbx_strand_id
1 'polypeptide(L)'
;MTVIKNGSEISIFNLSQGEKTLIALVSDIARRLVILNPSLENPLNGYGIVLIDEIDLHLHPKWQQTIVQKLENTFPNIQFILSTHSPLVLTTVTSEQIKIINELDYRFKLLSPTSNPFGKNASDALAIMETSESPLVHSEEILALIKKYESLVKRGQEDCRKTKEIKKRIESTGYTFDIADIEMWRFIAENREFFIDKSESDD
;
A
#
# COMPACT_ATOMS: atom_id res chain seq x y z
N MET A 1 3.79 -30.75 17.80
CA MET A 1 2.74 -30.23 16.90
C MET A 1 3.31 -30.18 15.50
N THR A 2 2.62 -30.80 14.55
CA THR A 2 2.99 -30.86 13.12
C THR A 2 1.91 -30.16 12.30
N VAL A 3 2.26 -29.69 11.11
CA VAL A 3 1.32 -29.08 10.15
C VAL A 3 1.54 -29.67 8.76
N ILE A 4 0.49 -29.72 7.95
CA ILE A 4 0.57 -30.18 6.56
C ILE A 4 0.83 -28.96 5.67
N LYS A 5 1.97 -28.93 5.00
CA LYS A 5 2.36 -27.87 4.04
C LYS A 5 2.75 -28.52 2.72
N ASN A 6 2.09 -28.11 1.63
CA ASN A 6 2.30 -28.66 0.28
C ASN A 6 2.24 -30.20 0.25
N GLY A 7 1.30 -30.79 1.01
CA GLY A 7 1.12 -32.24 1.10
C GLY A 7 2.16 -32.97 1.97
N SER A 8 3.09 -32.27 2.61
CA SER A 8 4.09 -32.85 3.51
C SER A 8 3.83 -32.47 4.96
N GLU A 9 3.98 -33.42 5.87
CA GLU A 9 3.92 -33.16 7.31
C GLU A 9 5.26 -32.58 7.78
N ILE A 10 5.22 -31.39 8.36
CA ILE A 10 6.39 -30.70 8.87
C ILE A 10 6.20 -30.31 10.33
N SER A 11 7.32 -30.30 11.08
CA SER A 11 7.33 -29.76 12.43
C SER A 11 7.02 -28.26 12.43
N ILE A 12 6.23 -27.80 13.39
CA ILE A 12 5.94 -26.37 13.56
C ILE A 12 7.22 -25.52 13.75
N PHE A 13 8.28 -26.13 14.29
CA PHE A 13 9.58 -25.49 14.48
C PHE A 13 10.30 -25.18 13.15
N ASN A 14 9.92 -25.84 12.06
CA ASN A 14 10.48 -25.63 10.72
C ASN A 14 9.72 -24.59 9.89
N LEU A 15 8.67 -23.97 10.47
CA LEU A 15 7.93 -22.89 9.82
C LEU A 15 8.72 -21.57 9.82
N SER A 16 8.39 -20.69 8.88
CA SER A 16 8.92 -19.33 8.84
C SER A 16 8.47 -18.53 10.06
N GLN A 17 9.18 -17.44 10.38
CA GLN A 17 8.82 -16.60 11.52
C GLN A 17 7.41 -16.01 11.38
N GLY A 18 7.04 -15.56 10.17
CA GLY A 18 5.70 -15.06 9.89
C GLY A 18 4.61 -16.13 10.08
N GLU A 19 4.87 -17.38 9.68
CA GLU A 19 3.95 -18.51 9.88
C GLU A 19 3.72 -18.78 11.37
N LYS A 20 4.80 -18.86 12.14
CA LYS A 20 4.74 -19.10 13.59
C LYS A 20 3.98 -17.99 14.30
N THR A 21 4.27 -16.74 13.94
CA THR A 21 3.62 -15.55 14.52
C THR A 21 2.12 -15.55 14.24
N LEU A 22 1.73 -15.83 12.99
CA LEU A 22 0.32 -15.90 12.62
C LEU A 22 -0.43 -17.04 13.33
N ILE A 23 0.17 -18.24 13.40
CA ILE A 23 -0.42 -19.36 14.12
C ILE A 23 -0.60 -19.03 15.61
N ALA A 24 0.42 -18.41 16.22
CA ALA A 24 0.35 -18.00 17.62
C ALA A 24 -0.77 -16.97 17.86
N LEU A 25 -0.87 -15.96 17.00
CA LEU A 25 -1.91 -14.93 17.06
C LEU A 25 -3.33 -15.54 16.96
N VAL A 26 -3.57 -16.33 15.91
CA VAL A 26 -4.89 -16.97 15.68
C VAL A 26 -5.23 -17.93 16.83
N SER A 27 -4.25 -18.68 17.32
CA SER A 27 -4.44 -19.60 18.45
C SER A 27 -4.77 -18.86 19.74
N ASP A 28 -4.14 -17.72 20.03
CA ASP A 28 -4.46 -16.94 21.23
C ASP A 28 -5.84 -16.31 21.16
N ILE A 29 -6.23 -15.74 20.00
CA ILE A 29 -7.58 -15.21 19.78
C ILE A 29 -8.63 -16.31 19.96
N ALA A 30 -8.46 -17.45 19.30
CA ALA A 30 -9.38 -18.58 19.40
C ALA A 30 -9.51 -19.10 20.84
N ARG A 31 -8.38 -19.24 21.54
CA ARG A 31 -8.37 -19.67 22.95
C ARG A 31 -9.11 -18.68 23.85
N ARG A 32 -8.90 -17.37 23.68
CA ARG A 32 -9.63 -16.34 24.45
C ARG A 32 -11.12 -16.35 24.15
N LEU A 33 -11.50 -16.53 22.89
CA LEU A 33 -12.91 -16.65 22.51
C LEU A 33 -13.60 -17.82 23.20
N VAL A 34 -12.95 -18.99 23.27
CA VAL A 34 -13.44 -20.18 24.01
C VAL A 34 -13.64 -19.87 25.49
N ILE A 35 -12.66 -19.21 26.13
CA ILE A 35 -12.71 -18.93 27.58
C ILE A 35 -13.79 -17.89 27.90
N LEU A 36 -13.91 -16.84 27.08
CA LEU A 36 -14.78 -15.70 27.33
C LEU A 36 -16.23 -15.93 26.87
N ASN A 37 -16.47 -16.90 25.98
CA ASN A 37 -17.80 -17.25 25.48
C ASN A 37 -18.13 -18.73 25.73
N PRO A 38 -18.10 -19.21 26.99
CA PRO A 38 -18.19 -20.64 27.32
C PRO A 38 -19.54 -21.28 26.99
N SER A 39 -20.59 -20.47 26.80
CA SER A 39 -21.95 -20.94 26.51
C SER A 39 -22.25 -21.09 25.02
N LEU A 40 -21.31 -20.75 24.13
CA LEU A 40 -21.50 -20.87 22.68
C LEU A 40 -21.13 -22.27 22.19
N GLU A 41 -21.98 -22.83 21.33
CA GLU A 41 -21.72 -24.10 20.66
C GLU A 41 -20.51 -24.02 19.73
N ASN A 42 -20.37 -22.91 18.99
CA ASN A 42 -19.15 -22.57 18.27
C ASN A 42 -18.51 -21.31 18.87
N PRO A 43 -17.45 -21.45 19.68
CA PRO A 43 -16.79 -20.31 20.30
C PRO A 43 -16.16 -19.30 19.32
N LEU A 44 -15.86 -19.70 18.08
CA LEU A 44 -15.34 -18.77 17.06
C LEU A 44 -16.37 -17.73 16.62
N ASN A 45 -17.66 -17.98 16.87
CA ASN A 45 -18.73 -17.01 16.69
C ASN A 45 -18.93 -16.12 17.92
N GLY A 46 -18.03 -16.16 18.89
CA GLY A 46 -18.05 -15.28 20.06
C GLY A 46 -17.82 -13.82 19.70
N TYR A 47 -18.34 -12.94 20.55
CA TYR A 47 -18.21 -11.50 20.39
C TYR A 47 -16.99 -10.99 21.17
N GLY A 48 -16.38 -9.91 20.69
CA GLY A 48 -15.25 -9.31 21.38
C GLY A 48 -14.60 -8.18 20.58
N ILE A 49 -13.69 -7.48 21.26
CA ILE A 49 -12.84 -6.46 20.66
C ILE A 49 -11.40 -6.94 20.80
N VAL A 50 -10.65 -6.93 19.70
CA VAL A 50 -9.25 -7.36 19.66
C VAL A 50 -8.40 -6.21 19.14
N LEU A 51 -7.43 -5.80 19.95
CA LEU A 51 -6.42 -4.82 19.56
C LEU A 51 -5.15 -5.57 19.14
N ILE A 52 -4.65 -5.27 17.95
CA ILE A 52 -3.39 -5.85 17.46
C ILE A 52 -2.50 -4.72 17.02
N ASP A 53 -1.35 -4.62 17.67
CA ASP A 53 -0.30 -3.70 17.27
C ASP A 53 0.55 -4.33 16.16
N GLU A 54 0.93 -3.53 15.17
CA GLU A 54 1.77 -3.91 14.02
C GLU A 54 1.32 -5.23 13.37
N ILE A 55 0.07 -5.29 12.90
CA ILE A 55 -0.49 -6.52 12.30
C ILE A 55 0.34 -7.06 11.13
N ASP A 56 1.15 -6.21 10.49
CA ASP A 56 2.01 -6.53 9.36
C ASP A 56 3.40 -7.07 9.75
N LEU A 57 3.78 -7.03 11.03
CA LEU A 57 5.11 -7.41 11.50
C LEU A 57 5.44 -8.87 11.17
N HIS A 58 6.61 -9.09 10.55
CA HIS A 58 7.10 -10.38 10.07
C HIS A 58 6.21 -11.11 9.03
N LEU A 59 5.13 -10.47 8.55
CA LEU A 59 4.29 -11.04 7.50
C LEU A 59 4.92 -10.81 6.13
N HIS A 60 4.82 -11.83 5.28
CA HIS A 60 5.15 -11.69 3.87
C HIS A 60 4.18 -10.68 3.20
N PRO A 61 4.61 -9.86 2.22
CA PRO A 61 3.76 -8.89 1.53
C PRO A 61 2.41 -9.43 1.05
N LYS A 62 2.42 -10.63 0.45
CA LYS A 62 1.20 -11.35 0.03
C LYS A 62 0.19 -11.57 1.17
N TRP A 63 0.66 -11.75 2.40
CA TRP A 63 -0.20 -11.94 3.57
C TRP A 63 -0.68 -10.63 4.15
N GLN A 64 0.13 -9.56 4.12
CA GLN A 64 -0.32 -8.22 4.47
C GLN A 64 -1.54 -7.79 3.64
N GLN A 65 -1.60 -8.18 2.36
CA GLN A 65 -2.74 -7.92 1.48
C GLN A 65 -4.00 -8.78 1.74
N THR A 66 -3.93 -9.79 2.61
CA THR A 66 -5.07 -10.70 2.84
C THR A 66 -5.40 -10.91 4.31
N ILE A 67 -4.57 -10.42 5.23
CA ILE A 67 -4.68 -10.73 6.66
C ILE A 67 -5.97 -10.18 7.27
N VAL A 68 -6.35 -8.93 6.95
CA VAL A 68 -7.55 -8.29 7.49
C VAL A 68 -8.80 -9.08 7.13
N GLN A 69 -9.00 -9.32 5.82
CA GLN A 69 -10.13 -10.12 5.33
C GLN A 69 -10.15 -11.54 5.91
N LYS A 70 -8.98 -12.16 6.09
CA LYS A 70 -8.89 -13.48 6.72
C LYS A 70 -9.30 -13.45 8.19
N LEU A 71 -8.91 -12.43 8.94
CA LEU A 71 -9.32 -12.27 10.34
C LEU A 71 -10.83 -12.06 10.43
N GLU A 72 -11.40 -11.15 9.63
CA GLU A 72 -12.84 -10.87 9.59
C GLU A 72 -13.65 -12.12 9.22
N ASN A 73 -13.23 -12.88 8.21
CA ASN A 73 -13.92 -14.11 7.80
C ASN A 73 -13.80 -15.23 8.84
N THR A 74 -12.67 -15.30 9.57
CA THR A 74 -12.43 -16.35 10.57
C THR A 74 -13.16 -16.05 11.89
N PHE A 75 -13.27 -14.77 12.24
CA PHE A 75 -13.84 -14.29 13.49
C PHE A 75 -14.91 -13.21 13.21
N PRO A 76 -16.08 -13.61 12.67
CA PRO A 76 -17.06 -12.68 12.09
C PRO A 76 -17.68 -11.70 13.09
N ASN A 77 -17.64 -12.03 14.38
CA ASN A 77 -18.25 -11.25 15.46
C ASN A 77 -17.22 -10.48 16.30
N ILE A 78 -15.96 -10.43 15.85
CA ILE A 78 -14.90 -9.66 16.48
C ILE A 78 -14.75 -8.30 15.80
N GLN A 79 -14.70 -7.24 16.60
CA GLN A 79 -14.21 -5.94 16.15
C GLN A 79 -12.68 -5.90 16.29
N PHE A 80 -11.99 -5.79 15.16
CA PHE A 80 -10.54 -5.62 15.14
C PHE A 80 -10.16 -4.13 15.14
N ILE A 81 -9.25 -3.75 16.03
CA ILE A 81 -8.58 -2.45 16.02
C ILE A 81 -7.10 -2.73 15.79
N LEU A 82 -6.62 -2.39 14.60
CA LEU A 82 -5.29 -2.75 14.13
C LEU A 82 -4.45 -1.49 13.96
N SER A 83 -3.17 -1.55 14.36
CA SER A 83 -2.17 -0.58 13.90
C SER A 83 -1.32 -1.22 12.79
N THR A 84 -0.82 -0.40 11.87
CA THR A 84 0.04 -0.86 10.78
C THR A 84 0.89 0.27 10.23
N HIS A 85 2.13 -0.06 9.85
CA HIS A 85 3.00 0.80 9.04
C HIS A 85 3.09 0.30 7.58
N SER A 86 2.34 -0.74 7.23
CA SER A 86 2.37 -1.30 5.88
C SER A 86 1.33 -0.64 4.97
N PRO A 87 1.75 0.01 3.87
CA PRO A 87 0.82 0.48 2.85
C PRO A 87 0.04 -0.68 2.20
N LEU A 88 0.60 -1.90 2.22
CA LEU A 88 -0.06 -3.08 1.66
C LEU A 88 -1.25 -3.55 2.49
N VAL A 89 -1.29 -3.25 3.79
CA VAL A 89 -2.48 -3.47 4.63
C VAL A 89 -3.51 -2.39 4.34
N LEU A 90 -3.09 -1.12 4.22
CA LEU A 90 -4.00 -0.01 3.92
C LEU A 90 -4.78 -0.21 2.62
N THR A 91 -4.18 -0.81 1.58
CA THR A 91 -4.88 -1.05 0.31
C THR A 91 -6.00 -2.10 0.40
N THR A 92 -6.16 -2.76 1.55
CA THR A 92 -7.18 -3.80 1.78
C THR A 92 -8.42 -3.31 2.50
N VAL A 93 -8.41 -2.07 3.01
CA VAL A 93 -9.48 -1.46 3.80
C VAL A 93 -9.90 -0.12 3.22
N THR A 94 -11.14 0.31 3.50
CA THR A 94 -11.65 1.59 2.99
C THR A 94 -11.22 2.77 3.86
N SER A 95 -11.31 3.99 3.33
CA SER A 95 -11.01 5.24 4.04
C SER A 95 -11.75 5.40 5.37
N GLU A 96 -12.97 4.86 5.47
CA GLU A 96 -13.83 4.95 6.65
C GLU A 96 -13.30 4.09 7.81
N GLN A 97 -12.56 3.04 7.47
CA GLN A 97 -11.94 2.10 8.42
C GLN A 97 -10.55 2.57 8.87
N ILE A 98 -10.05 3.69 8.35
CA ILE A 98 -8.70 4.19 8.62
C ILE A 98 -8.77 5.45 9.50
N LYS A 99 -7.91 5.46 10.52
CA LYS A 99 -7.58 6.64 11.30
C LYS A 99 -6.06 6.83 11.33
N ILE A 100 -5.62 8.01 10.94
CA ILE A 100 -4.21 8.41 11.00
C ILE A 100 -4.01 9.11 12.34
N ILE A 101 -3.02 8.66 13.10
CA ILE A 101 -2.65 9.26 14.38
C ILE A 101 -1.49 10.20 14.10
N ASN A 102 -1.70 11.50 14.28
CA ASN A 102 -0.67 12.51 14.14
C ASN A 102 -0.42 13.16 15.52
N GLU A 103 0.86 13.31 15.89
CA GLU A 103 1.28 13.97 17.13
C GLU A 103 1.69 15.41 16.82
N LEU A 104 0.93 16.37 17.35
CA LEU A 104 1.22 17.79 17.25
C LEU A 104 1.23 18.37 18.67
N ASP A 105 2.36 18.95 19.08
CA ASP A 105 2.54 19.61 20.37
C ASP A 105 2.12 18.75 21.59
N TYR A 106 2.58 17.50 21.64
CA TYR A 106 2.24 16.52 22.70
C TYR A 106 0.74 16.18 22.80
N ARG A 107 -0.03 16.43 21.73
CA ARG A 107 -1.43 16.01 21.60
C ARG A 107 -1.61 15.14 20.37
N PHE A 108 -2.36 14.06 20.54
CA PHE A 108 -2.74 13.20 19.43
C PHE A 108 -4.00 13.74 18.74
N LYS A 109 -3.93 13.90 17.42
CA LYS A 109 -5.06 14.21 16.56
C LYS A 109 -5.35 13.02 15.66
N LEU A 110 -6.63 12.62 15.59
CA LEU A 110 -7.10 11.62 14.65
C LEU A 110 -7.50 12.31 13.34
N LEU A 111 -6.86 11.91 12.26
CA LEU A 111 -7.17 12.36 10.91
C LEU A 111 -7.80 11.20 10.12
N SER A 112 -8.61 11.56 9.13
CA SER A 112 -9.07 10.62 8.11
C SER A 112 -8.25 10.81 6.84
N PRO A 113 -7.97 9.73 6.09
CA PRO A 113 -7.19 9.82 4.88
C PRO A 113 -7.89 10.70 3.84
N THR A 114 -7.11 11.49 3.09
CA THR A 114 -7.61 12.40 2.05
C THR A 114 -8.09 11.67 0.80
N SER A 115 -7.66 10.42 0.61
CA SER A 115 -8.12 9.56 -0.48
C SER A 115 -8.33 8.12 0.01
N ASN A 116 -9.21 7.37 -0.66
CA ASN A 116 -9.45 5.97 -0.33
C ASN A 116 -8.30 5.10 -0.89
N PRO A 117 -7.56 4.33 -0.06
CA PRO A 117 -6.50 3.41 -0.53
C PRO A 117 -7.01 2.07 -1.06
N PHE A 118 -8.28 1.73 -0.82
CA PHE A 118 -8.83 0.42 -1.13
C PHE A 118 -8.63 0.06 -2.61
N GLY A 119 -7.97 -1.06 -2.86
CA GLY A 119 -7.67 -1.57 -4.20
C GLY A 119 -6.62 -0.77 -4.99
N LYS A 120 -6.01 0.27 -4.40
CA LYS A 120 -4.95 1.05 -5.04
C LYS A 120 -3.58 0.38 -4.93
N ASN A 121 -2.60 0.95 -5.62
CA ASN A 121 -1.21 0.55 -5.50
C ASN A 121 -0.62 0.97 -4.14
N ALA A 122 0.39 0.23 -3.69
CA ALA A 122 1.08 0.54 -2.44
C ALA A 122 1.72 1.94 -2.43
N SER A 123 2.17 2.43 -3.60
CA SER A 123 2.69 3.80 -3.78
C SER A 123 1.66 4.87 -3.41
N ASP A 124 0.40 4.66 -3.79
CA ASP A 124 -0.68 5.62 -3.52
C ASP A 124 -1.07 5.57 -2.04
N ALA A 125 -1.04 4.38 -1.45
CA ALA A 125 -1.27 4.20 -0.01
C ALA A 125 -0.14 4.77 0.85
N LEU A 126 1.11 4.77 0.37
CA LEU A 126 2.23 5.42 1.06
C LEU A 126 2.02 6.94 1.17
N ALA A 127 1.44 7.58 0.15
CA ALA A 127 1.14 9.01 0.21
C ALA A 127 0.18 9.35 1.36
N ILE A 128 -0.72 8.42 1.72
CA ILE A 128 -1.65 8.58 2.85
C ILE A 128 -0.91 8.49 4.20
N MET A 129 0.18 7.72 4.27
CA MET A 129 0.99 7.59 5.49
C MET A 129 1.92 8.78 5.72
N GLU A 130 1.82 9.84 4.93
CA GLU A 130 2.70 11.03 4.98
C GLU A 130 4.19 10.68 4.80
N THR A 131 4.51 9.50 4.26
CA THR A 131 5.89 9.07 3.96
C THR A 131 6.35 9.59 2.60
N SER A 132 6.07 10.86 2.29
CA SER A 132 6.41 11.49 1.01
C SER A 132 7.92 11.62 0.74
N GLU A 133 8.77 11.10 1.62
CA GLU A 133 10.18 10.88 1.34
C GLU A 133 10.32 9.77 0.28
N SER A 134 10.19 10.18 -0.98
CA SER A 134 10.74 9.40 -2.08
C SER A 134 12.21 9.16 -1.78
N PRO A 135 12.73 7.92 -1.93
CA PRO A 135 14.17 7.70 -1.82
C PRO A 135 14.84 8.74 -2.71
N LEU A 136 15.77 9.52 -2.15
CA LEU A 136 16.48 10.59 -2.85
C LEU A 136 17.06 10.00 -4.14
N VAL A 137 16.32 10.11 -5.25
CA VAL A 137 16.82 9.71 -6.55
C VAL A 137 17.99 10.64 -6.78
N HIS A 138 19.18 10.04 -6.85
CA HIS A 138 20.45 10.73 -6.94
C HIS A 138 20.37 11.95 -7.87
N SER A 139 20.59 13.15 -7.31
CA SER A 139 20.53 14.47 -7.94
C SER A 139 19.13 14.99 -8.34
N GLU A 140 18.75 16.16 -7.81
CA GLU A 140 17.62 16.98 -8.30
C GLU A 140 17.66 17.17 -9.84
N GLU A 141 18.85 17.10 -10.42
CA GLU A 141 19.09 17.14 -11.86
C GLU A 141 18.34 16.05 -12.64
N ILE A 142 18.32 14.79 -12.16
CA ILE A 142 17.63 13.69 -12.87
C ILE A 142 16.11 13.90 -12.83
N LEU A 143 15.57 14.30 -11.67
CA LEU A 143 14.14 14.61 -11.55
C LEU A 143 13.74 15.77 -12.46
N ALA A 144 14.56 16.80 -12.54
CA ALA A 144 14.36 17.90 -13.48
C ALA A 144 14.41 17.44 -14.94
N LEU A 145 15.31 16.51 -15.29
CA LEU A 145 15.38 15.92 -16.62
C LEU A 145 14.15 15.07 -16.96
N ILE A 146 13.65 14.26 -16.02
CA ILE A 146 12.42 13.46 -16.20
C ILE A 146 11.22 14.38 -16.45
N LYS A 147 11.00 15.40 -15.61
CA LYS A 147 9.92 16.38 -15.79
C LYS A 147 10.04 17.14 -17.12
N LYS A 148 11.28 17.49 -17.51
CA LYS A 148 11.55 18.15 -18.79
C LYS A 148 11.25 17.23 -19.97
N TYR A 149 11.60 15.96 -19.89
CA TYR A 149 11.26 14.96 -20.91
C TYR A 149 9.74 14.80 -21.04
N GLU A 150 9.03 14.61 -19.93
CA GLU A 150 7.57 14.54 -19.89
C GLU A 150 6.92 15.75 -20.58
N SER A 151 7.33 16.98 -20.23
CA SER A 151 6.81 18.19 -20.86
C SER A 151 7.10 18.26 -22.37
N LEU A 152 8.23 17.73 -22.85
CA LEU A 152 8.58 17.74 -24.27
C LEU A 152 7.74 16.71 -25.05
N VAL A 153 7.51 15.53 -24.48
CA VAL A 153 6.66 14.50 -25.09
C VAL A 153 5.22 14.98 -25.17
N LYS A 154 4.66 15.56 -24.09
CA LYS A 154 3.32 16.17 -24.08
C LYS A 154 3.16 17.34 -25.07
N ARG A 155 4.26 17.93 -25.54
CA ARG A 155 4.30 18.98 -26.58
C ARG A 155 4.43 18.42 -28.01
N GLY A 156 4.48 17.10 -28.18
CA GLY A 156 4.72 16.45 -29.46
C GLY A 156 6.16 16.55 -29.96
N GLN A 157 7.11 16.94 -29.09
CA GLN A 157 8.52 17.15 -29.46
C GLN A 157 9.40 15.93 -29.16
N GLU A 158 8.83 14.72 -29.14
CA GLU A 158 9.58 13.49 -28.83
C GLU A 158 10.71 13.23 -29.83
N ASP A 159 10.48 13.50 -31.12
CA ASP A 159 11.45 13.21 -32.17
C ASP A 159 12.62 14.19 -32.29
N CYS A 160 12.56 15.30 -31.55
CA CYS A 160 13.62 16.30 -31.54
C CYS A 160 14.92 15.72 -31.00
N ARG A 161 16.05 16.08 -31.63
CA ARG A 161 17.40 15.65 -31.21
C ARG A 161 17.67 15.90 -29.72
N LYS A 162 17.23 17.05 -29.21
CA LYS A 162 17.33 17.42 -27.78
C LYS A 162 16.58 16.46 -26.86
N THR A 163 15.37 16.03 -27.25
CA THR A 163 14.54 15.11 -26.46
C THR A 163 15.13 13.70 -26.46
N LYS A 164 15.66 13.25 -27.61
CA LYS A 164 16.40 11.97 -27.72
C LYS A 164 17.69 11.96 -26.89
N GLU A 165 18.42 13.07 -26.82
CA GLU A 165 19.60 13.22 -25.96
C GLU A 165 19.24 13.20 -24.47
N ILE A 166 18.16 13.87 -24.06
CA ILE A 166 17.64 13.82 -22.69
C ILE A 166 17.25 12.38 -22.31
N LYS A 167 16.52 11.69 -23.19
CA LYS A 167 16.12 10.28 -22.98
C LYS A 167 17.34 9.38 -22.75
N LYS A 168 18.35 9.46 -23.63
CA LYS A 168 19.59 8.68 -23.47
C LYS A 168 20.31 8.98 -22.16
N ARG A 169 20.32 10.25 -21.72
CA ARG A 169 20.96 10.65 -20.46
C ARG A 169 20.21 10.07 -19.25
N ILE A 170 18.87 10.03 -19.29
CA ILE A 170 18.05 9.40 -18.26
C ILE A 170 18.25 7.88 -18.26
N GLU A 171 18.20 7.23 -19.43
CA GLU A 171 18.40 5.78 -19.55
C GLU A 171 19.81 5.34 -19.09
N SER A 172 20.83 6.19 -19.26
CA SER A 172 22.19 5.91 -18.79
C SER A 172 22.32 5.80 -17.27
N THR A 173 21.34 6.32 -16.51
CA THR A 173 21.29 6.19 -15.05
C THR A 173 20.58 4.90 -14.60
N GLY A 174 20.15 4.06 -15.54
CA GLY A 174 19.36 2.85 -15.28
C GLY A 174 17.87 3.10 -15.11
N TYR A 175 17.39 4.34 -15.32
CA TYR A 175 15.97 4.66 -15.28
C TYR A 175 15.30 4.27 -16.60
N THR A 176 14.18 3.54 -16.51
CA THR A 176 13.36 3.15 -17.67
C THR A 176 11.97 3.74 -17.53
N PHE A 177 11.48 4.35 -18.60
CA PHE A 177 10.10 4.84 -18.66
C PHE A 177 9.12 3.69 -18.87
N ASP A 178 7.96 3.74 -18.20
CA ASP A 178 6.85 2.84 -18.50
C ASP A 178 6.28 3.18 -19.89
N ILE A 179 5.91 2.15 -20.64
CA ILE A 179 5.28 2.28 -21.95
C ILE A 179 3.94 3.01 -21.80
N ALA A 180 3.18 2.69 -20.74
CA ALA A 180 1.88 3.31 -20.48
C ALA A 180 1.99 4.83 -20.30
N ASP A 181 3.02 5.30 -19.58
CA ASP A 181 3.26 6.72 -19.37
C ASP A 181 3.60 7.43 -20.68
N ILE A 182 4.47 6.82 -21.51
CA ILE A 182 4.85 7.37 -22.82
C ILE A 182 3.63 7.47 -23.73
N GLU A 183 2.82 6.42 -23.82
CA GLU A 183 1.60 6.41 -24.65
C GLU A 183 0.59 7.44 -24.17
N MET A 184 0.40 7.58 -22.85
CA MET A 184 -0.44 8.63 -22.28
C MET A 184 0.06 10.03 -22.67
N TRP A 185 1.36 10.28 -22.61
CA TRP A 185 1.91 11.59 -22.99
C TRP A 185 1.79 11.88 -24.48
N ARG A 186 1.95 10.86 -25.34
CA ARG A 186 1.72 10.98 -26.79
C ARG A 186 0.25 11.26 -27.09
N PHE A 187 -0.67 10.55 -26.43
CA PHE A 187 -2.10 10.80 -26.56
C PHE A 187 -2.47 12.24 -26.18
N ILE A 188 -1.91 12.77 -25.08
CA ILE A 188 -2.10 14.17 -24.68
C ILE A 188 -1.54 15.13 -25.74
N ALA A 189 -0.39 14.80 -26.33
CA ALA A 189 0.21 15.62 -27.38
C ALA A 189 -0.64 15.68 -28.66
N GLU A 190 -1.25 14.56 -29.04
CA GLU A 190 -2.14 14.44 -30.20
C GLU A 190 -3.49 15.15 -29.96
N ASN A 191 -4.00 15.14 -28.73
CA ASN A 191 -5.31 15.68 -28.37
C ASN A 191 -5.22 17.01 -27.62
N ARG A 192 -4.17 17.78 -27.87
CA ARG A 192 -3.80 18.97 -27.09
C ARG A 192 -4.93 20.01 -26.99
N GLU A 193 -5.76 20.12 -28.03
CA GLU A 193 -6.94 20.99 -28.08
C GLU A 193 -7.98 20.70 -26.97
N PHE A 194 -8.02 19.46 -26.47
CA PHE A 194 -8.93 19.03 -25.39
C PHE A 194 -8.33 19.15 -23.99
N PHE A 195 -7.01 19.31 -23.88
CA PHE A 195 -6.27 19.29 -22.60
C PHE A 195 -5.56 20.61 -22.28
N ILE A 196 -5.59 21.60 -23.18
CA ILE A 196 -5.20 22.97 -22.85
C ILE A 196 -6.29 23.55 -21.96
N ASP A 197 -5.95 23.69 -20.69
CA ASP A 197 -6.73 24.43 -19.72
C ASP A 197 -6.93 25.88 -20.23
N LYS A 198 -8.17 26.37 -20.20
CA LYS A 198 -8.55 27.76 -20.54
C LYS A 198 -8.06 28.77 -19.47
N SER A 199 -6.93 28.50 -18.82
CA SER A 199 -6.40 29.28 -17.69
C SER A 199 -5.18 30.14 -18.05
N GLU A 200 -4.77 30.19 -19.32
CA GLU A 200 -3.75 31.15 -19.83
C GLU A 200 -4.37 32.18 -20.82
N SER A 201 -5.61 32.61 -20.59
CA SER A 201 -6.22 33.72 -21.34
C SER A 201 -6.93 34.73 -20.44
N ASP A 202 -6.30 35.11 -19.33
CA ASP A 202 -6.51 36.41 -18.70
C ASP A 202 -5.19 36.85 -18.05
N ASP A 203 -4.77 38.05 -18.44
CA ASP A 203 -3.61 38.88 -18.05
C ASP A 203 -2.23 38.66 -18.73
#